data_AF-I1XGA5-F1
#
_entry.id   AF-I1XGA5-F1
#
_cell.length_a   1.000
_cell.length_b   1.000
_cell.length_c   1.000
_cell.angle_alpha   90.00
_cell.angle_beta   90.00
_cell.angle_gamma   90.00
#
_symmetry.space_group_name_H-M   'P 1'
#
loop_
_entity.id
_entity.type
_entity.pdbx_description
1 polymer ?
#
loop_
_entity_poly.entity_id
_entity_poly.type
_entity_poly.pdbx_seq_one_letter_code
_entity_poly.pdbx_strand_id
1 'polypeptide(L)' 'MVIYPEGVWYQYHDKADIDEIIDTHLMNGKIVERLLK' A
#
# COMPACT_ATOMS: atom_id res chain seq x y z
N MET A 1 1.34 4.40 6.50
CA MET A 1 -0.06 4.73 6.16
C MET A 1 -0.93 3.55 6.52
N VAL A 2 -2.11 3.82 7.07
CA VAL A 2 -3.07 2.78 7.45
C VAL A 2 -4.23 2.84 6.46
N ILE A 3 -4.54 1.71 5.83
CA ILE A 3 -5.64 1.62 4.87
C ILE A 3 -6.79 0.83 5.51
N TYR A 4 -7.97 1.47 5.55
CA TYR A 4 -9.21 0.89 6.05
C TYR A 4 -10.20 0.69 4.90
N PRO A 5 -11.09 -0.32 4.99
CA PRO A 5 -11.31 -1.25 6.11
C PRO A 5 -10.33 -2.43 6.20
N GLU A 6 -9.39 -2.58 5.27
CA GLU A 6 -8.48 -3.74 5.22
C GLU A 6 -7.50 -3.84 6.40
N GLY A 7 -7.29 -2.78 7.17
CA GLY A 7 -6.44 -2.79 8.37
C GLY A 7 -4.95 -2.96 8.05
N VAL A 8 -4.53 -2.56 6.86
CA VAL A 8 -3.16 -2.79 6.36
C VAL A 8 -2.24 -1.62 6.72
N TRP A 9 -1.07 -1.97 7.26
CA TRP A 9 -0.03 -1.04 7.67
C TRP A 9 1.08 -1.00 6.62
N TYR A 10 1.14 0.09 5.85
CA TYR A 10 2.19 0.30 4.87
C TYR A 10 3.30 1.19 5.42
N GLN A 11 4.54 0.71 5.29
CA GLN A 11 5.75 1.48 5.53
C GLN A 11 6.41 1.82 4.18
N TYR A 12 6.20 3.05 3.71
CA TYR A 12 6.85 3.60 2.51
C TYR A 12 7.99 4.52 2.92
N HIS A 13 9.04 4.58 2.08
CA HIS A 13 10.13 5.55 2.23
C HIS A 13 9.96 6.74 1.29
N ASP A 14 9.43 6.49 0.09
CA ASP A 14 9.35 7.49 -0.97
C ASP A 14 7.94 7.61 -1.55
N LYS A 15 7.69 8.71 -2.28
CA LYS A 15 6.40 8.91 -2.97
C LYS A 15 6.10 7.83 -4.02
N ALA A 16 7.12 7.22 -4.62
CA ALA A 16 6.96 6.15 -5.59
C ALA A 16 6.28 4.91 -4.99
N ASP A 17 6.58 4.60 -3.73
CA ASP A 17 5.94 3.50 -3.00
C ASP A 17 4.45 3.77 -2.77
N ILE A 18 4.08 5.03 -2.51
CA ILE A 18 2.69 5.44 -2.32
C ILE A 18 1.92 5.29 -3.63
N ASP A 19 2.50 5.73 -4.75
CA ASP A 19 1.90 5.62 -6.08
C ASP A 19 1.64 4.15 -6.43
N GLU A 20 2.60 3.27 -6.13
CA GLU A 20 2.45 1.83 -6.35
C GLU A 20 1.41 1.18 -5.43
N ILE A 21 1.32 1.60 -4.15
CA ILE A 21 0.26 1.14 -3.25
C ILE A 21 -1.09 1.52 -3.83
N ILE A 22 -1.28 2.74 -4.31
CA ILE A 22 -2.57 3.18 -4.82
C ILE A 22 -2.95 2.40 -6.10
N ASP A 23 -2.02 2.25 -7.04
CA ASP A 23 -2.28 1.50 -8.27
C ASP A 23 -2.53 0.00 -8.00
N THR A 24 -1.67 -0.63 -7.20
CA THR A 24 -1.72 -2.08 -6.97
C THR A 24 -2.81 -2.47 -5.98
N HIS A 25 -2.92 -1.75 -4.86
CA HIS A 25 -3.86 -2.06 -3.78
C HIS A 25 -5.25 -1.50 -4.06
N LEU A 26 -5.39 -0.22 -4.44
CA LEU A 26 -6.72 0.34 -4.70
C LEU A 26 -7.26 -0.02 -6.09
N MET A 27 -6.45 -0.06 -7.16
CA MET A 27 -6.98 -0.43 -8.48
C MET A 27 -6.99 -1.93 -8.74
N ASN A 28 -5.95 -2.66 -8.32
CA ASN A 28 -5.83 -4.10 -8.56
C ASN A 28 -6.29 -4.98 -7.38
N GLY A 29 -6.58 -4.40 -6.20
CA GLY A 29 -6.97 -5.16 -5.01
C GLY A 29 -5.85 -6.05 -4.46
N LYS A 30 -4.59 -5.76 -4.82
CA LYS A 30 -3.42 -6.56 -4.41
C LYS A 30 -2.58 -5.79 -3.40
N ILE A 31 -2.32 -6.44 -2.27
CA ILE A 31 -1.49 -5.87 -1.20
C ILE A 31 -0.03 -5.88 -1.63
N VAL A 32 0.66 -4.76 -1.44
CA VAL A 32 2.09 -4.64 -1.77
C VAL A 32 2.92 -5.17 -0.60
N GLU A 33 3.24 -6.47 -0.62
CA GLU A 33 3.91 -7.17 0.50
C GLU A 33 5.28 -6.63 0.86
N ARG A 34 5.99 -6.01 -0.09
CA ARG A 34 7.31 -5.39 0.18
C ARG A 34 7.23 -4.15 1.07
N LEU A 35 6.05 -3.52 1.11
CA LEU A 35 5.75 -2.33 1.90
C LEU A 35 4.91 -2.66 3.14
N LEU A 36 4.51 -3.93 3.29
CA LEU A 36 3.92 -4.43 4.53
C LEU A 36 5.00 -4.47 5.62
N LYS A 37 4.60 -4.08 6.82
CA LYS A 37 5.41 -4.23 8.02
C LYS A 37 4.70 -5.11 9.03
#